data_AF-A0AAW9SH43-F1
#
_entry.id   AF-A0AAW9SH43-F1
#
_cell.length_a   1.000
_cell.length_b   1.000
_cell.length_c   1.000
_cell.angle_alpha   90.00
_cell.angle_beta   90.00
_cell.angle_gamma   90.00
#
_symmetry.space_group_name_H-M   'P 1'
#
loop_
_entity.id
_entity.type
_entity.pdbx_description
1 polymer ?
#
loop_
_entity_poly.entity_id
_entity_poly.type
_entity_poly.pdbx_seq_one_letter_code
_entity_poly.pdbx_strand_id
1 'polypeptide(L)'
;MKGKTQLYRVISLAGALLWCMTGIIIIGSMLNEISQAFINSMMGMIFLAIGYYLYLKSRNSLQLLTGYLKTENRTVLNKFFLLECIFASVIFFTGLLLFSATVSRAFFEKMPIFG
;
A
#
# COMPACT_ATOMS: atom_id res chain seq x y z
N MET A 1 -4.20 14.85 19.18
CA MET A 1 -3.29 13.87 18.51
C MET A 1 -3.96 12.54 18.22
N LYS A 2 -4.69 11.90 19.17
CA LYS A 2 -5.33 10.58 18.98
C LYS A 2 -6.08 10.41 17.64
N GLY A 3 -6.97 11.34 17.27
CA GLY A 3 -7.73 11.25 16.02
C GLY A 3 -6.86 11.29 14.75
N LYS A 4 -5.79 12.10 14.75
CA LYS A 4 -4.85 12.15 13.62
C LYS A 4 -4.10 10.82 13.46
N THR A 5 -3.62 10.25 14.57
CA THR A 5 -2.93 8.95 14.59
C THR A 5 -3.84 7.81 14.12
N GLN A 6 -5.11 7.83 14.50
CA GLN A 6 -6.11 6.87 14.00
C GLN A 6 -6.32 7.01 12.49
N LEU A 7 -6.48 8.23 11.98
CA LEU A 7 -6.60 8.49 10.55
C LEU A 7 -5.39 7.96 9.76
N TYR A 8 -4.17 8.28 10.21
CA TYR A 8 -2.93 7.75 9.61
C TYR A 8 -2.92 6.22 9.60
N ARG A 9 -3.28 5.58 10.72
CA ARG A 9 -3.33 4.12 10.82
C ARG A 9 -4.30 3.52 9.81
N VAL A 10 -5.50 4.09 9.67
CA VAL A 10 -6.50 3.60 8.71
C VAL A 10 -6.00 3.76 7.28
N ILE A 11 -5.53 4.96 6.90
CA ILE A 11 -5.06 5.23 5.53
C ILE A 11 -3.87 4.34 5.16
N SER A 12 -2.88 4.20 6.06
CA SER A 12 -1.69 3.40 5.78
C SER A 12 -1.99 1.90 5.68
N LEU A 13 -2.88 1.37 6.53
CA LEU A 13 -3.34 -0.03 6.44
C LEU A 13 -4.18 -0.28 5.20
N ALA A 14 -5.11 0.63 4.88
CA ALA A 14 -5.90 0.54 3.66
C ALA A 14 -5.01 0.60 2.42
N GLY A 15 -3.99 1.46 2.42
CA GLY A 15 -2.95 1.51 1.40
C GLY A 15 -2.25 0.16 1.27
N ALA A 16 -1.64 -0.35 2.35
CA ALA A 16 -0.96 -1.65 2.32
C ALA A 16 -1.85 -2.78 1.78
N LEU A 17 -3.13 -2.82 2.19
CA LEU A 17 -4.11 -3.79 1.69
C LEU A 17 -4.37 -3.65 0.19
N LEU A 18 -4.53 -2.43 -0.33
CA LEU A 18 -4.71 -2.20 -1.77
C LEU A 18 -3.53 -2.74 -2.58
N TRP A 19 -2.31 -2.52 -2.10
CA TRP A 19 -1.10 -3.03 -2.76
C TRP A 19 -1.03 -4.56 -2.73
N CYS A 20 -1.41 -5.19 -1.60
CA CYS A 20 -1.50 -6.64 -1.52
C CYS A 20 -2.57 -7.21 -2.46
N MET A 21 -3.78 -6.61 -2.48
CA MET A 21 -4.87 -7.04 -3.35
C MET A 21 -4.50 -6.90 -4.82
N THR A 22 -3.83 -5.79 -5.18
CA THR A 22 -3.28 -5.59 -6.53
C THR A 22 -2.32 -6.73 -6.89
N GLY A 23 -1.39 -7.07 -6.01
CA GLY A 23 -0.47 -8.20 -6.21
C GLY A 23 -1.20 -9.52 -6.42
N ILE A 24 -2.20 -9.84 -5.59
CA ILE A 24 -3.01 -11.06 -5.71
C ILE A 24 -3.73 -11.12 -7.05
N ILE A 25 -4.34 -10.01 -7.49
CA ILE A 25 -5.06 -9.95 -8.76
C ILE A 25 -4.10 -10.15 -9.94
N ILE A 26 -2.92 -9.54 -9.90
CA ILE A 26 -1.90 -9.75 -10.93
C ILE A 26 -1.52 -11.23 -11.00
N ILE A 27 -1.23 -11.89 -9.86
CA ILE A 27 -0.93 -13.32 -9.85
C ILE A 27 -2.13 -14.12 -10.39
N GLY A 28 -3.34 -13.84 -9.91
CA GLY A 28 -4.55 -14.53 -10.34
C GLY A 28 -4.83 -14.39 -11.84
N SER A 29 -4.44 -13.27 -12.47
CA SER A 29 -4.62 -13.04 -13.90
C SER A 29 -3.81 -14.00 -14.79
N MET A 30 -2.81 -14.72 -14.24
CA MET A 30 -2.06 -15.75 -14.96
C MET A 30 -2.93 -16.91 -15.45
N LEU A 31 -4.11 -17.10 -14.84
CA LEU A 31 -5.07 -18.12 -15.27
C LEU A 31 -5.66 -17.82 -16.66
N ASN A 32 -5.58 -16.57 -17.13
CA ASN A 32 -6.12 -16.16 -18.42
C ASN A 32 -5.17 -16.53 -19.58
N GLU A 33 -3.85 -16.43 -19.39
CA GLU A 33 -2.84 -16.78 -20.40
C GLU A 33 -1.53 -17.29 -19.76
N ILE A 34 -1.15 -18.53 -20.09
CA ILE A 34 0.05 -19.19 -19.53
C ILE A 34 1.35 -18.56 -20.05
N SER A 35 1.37 -18.07 -21.30
CA SER A 35 2.55 -17.46 -21.94
C SER A 35 3.11 -16.29 -21.14
N GLN A 36 2.26 -15.59 -20.38
CA GLN A 36 2.61 -14.41 -19.59
C GLN A 36 2.58 -14.67 -18.08
N ALA A 37 2.40 -15.93 -17.67
CA ALA A 37 2.26 -16.29 -16.26
C ALA A 37 3.50 -15.95 -15.43
N PHE A 38 4.69 -16.11 -16.01
CA PHE A 38 5.95 -15.80 -15.31
C PHE A 38 6.06 -14.31 -14.95
N ILE A 39 5.76 -13.42 -15.90
CA ILE A 39 5.87 -11.96 -15.70
C ILE A 39 4.83 -11.51 -14.67
N ASN A 40 3.58 -11.96 -14.80
CA ASN A 40 2.53 -11.61 -13.85
C ASN A 40 2.80 -12.17 -12.44
N SER A 41 3.31 -13.40 -12.32
CA SER A 41 3.71 -13.95 -11.03
C SER A 41 4.81 -13.11 -10.37
N MET A 42 5.87 -12.79 -11.12
CA MET A 42 6.99 -11.99 -10.61
C MET A 42 6.53 -10.59 -10.18
N MET A 43 5.76 -9.90 -11.03
CA MET A 43 5.21 -8.58 -10.70
C MET A 43 4.27 -8.64 -9.50
N GLY A 44 3.36 -9.61 -9.47
CA GLY A 44 2.45 -9.78 -8.35
C GLY A 44 3.16 -10.02 -7.01
N MET A 45 4.24 -10.79 -7.00
CA MET A 45 5.10 -10.94 -5.82
C MET A 45 5.78 -9.64 -5.40
N ILE A 46 6.24 -8.81 -6.34
CA ILE A 46 6.80 -7.48 -6.04
C ILE A 46 5.74 -6.61 -5.37
N PHE A 47 4.52 -6.59 -5.88
CA PHE A 47 3.41 -5.82 -5.29
C PHE A 47 3.03 -6.30 -3.89
N LEU A 48 3.03 -7.62 -3.66
CA LEU A 48 2.86 -8.19 -2.31
C LEU A 48 3.99 -7.78 -1.36
N ALA A 49 5.25 -7.80 -1.83
CA ALA A 49 6.39 -7.37 -1.03
C ALA A 49 6.30 -5.88 -0.67
N ILE A 50 5.86 -5.02 -1.60
CA ILE A 50 5.60 -3.61 -1.34
C ILE A 50 4.47 -3.45 -0.31
N GLY A 51 3.35 -4.14 -0.46
CA GLY A 51 2.24 -4.10 0.50
C GLY A 51 2.69 -4.51 1.91
N TYR A 52 3.48 -5.58 2.02
CA TYR A 52 4.05 -6.03 3.29
C TYR A 52 5.03 -5.02 3.89
N TYR A 53 5.91 -4.44 3.07
CA TYR A 53 6.82 -3.38 3.50
C TYR A 53 6.05 -2.16 4.04
N LEU A 54 5.00 -1.72 3.35
CA LEU A 54 4.15 -0.61 3.76
C LEU A 54 3.47 -0.86 5.10
N TYR A 55 3.01 -2.09 5.32
CA TYR A 55 2.46 -2.51 6.62
C TYR A 55 3.50 -2.41 7.74
N LEU A 56 4.72 -2.93 7.53
CA LEU A 56 5.79 -2.83 8.51
C LEU A 56 6.20 -1.38 8.78
N LYS A 57 6.31 -0.55 7.72
CA LYS A 57 6.58 0.89 7.85
C LYS A 57 5.52 1.57 8.72
N SER A 58 4.23 1.34 8.45
CA SER A 58 3.14 1.92 9.24
C SER A 58 3.23 1.53 10.72
N ARG A 59 3.50 0.25 11.01
CA ARG A 59 3.67 -0.24 12.38
C ARG A 59 4.83 0.45 13.09
N ASN A 60 5.98 0.57 12.42
CA ASN A 60 7.17 1.21 13.00
C ASN A 60 6.96 2.71 13.21
N SER A 61 6.37 3.42 12.24
CA SER A 61 6.03 4.84 12.36
C SER A 61 5.09 5.10 13.54
N LEU A 62 4.06 4.25 13.73
CA LEU A 62 3.14 4.35 14.87
C LEU A 62 3.85 4.12 16.21
N GLN A 63 4.74 3.14 16.29
CA GLN A 63 5.53 2.89 17.49
C GLN A 63 6.42 4.09 17.84
N LEU A 64 7.11 4.65 16.86
CA LEU A 64 7.91 5.88 17.04
C LEU A 64 7.05 7.04 17.54
N LEU A 65 5.88 7.25 16.95
CA LEU A 65 4.93 8.29 17.38
C LEU A 65 4.48 8.11 18.84
N THR A 66 4.23 6.87 19.27
CA THR A 66 3.90 6.59 20.67
C THR A 66 5.07 6.75 21.62
N GLY A 67 6.30 6.47 21.18
CA GLY A 67 7.53 6.63 21.98
C GLY A 67 7.93 8.09 22.16
N TYR A 68 7.87 8.89 21.09
CA TYR A 68 8.25 10.32 21.09
C TYR A 68 7.21 11.25 21.70
N LEU A 69 5.98 10.77 21.96
CA LEU A 69 4.99 11.51 22.75
C LEU A 69 5.45 11.82 24.19
N LYS A 70 6.55 11.19 24.64
CA LYS A 70 7.18 11.42 25.95
C LYS A 70 8.30 12.47 25.93
N THR A 71 8.73 12.98 24.77
CA THR A 71 9.80 13.98 24.66
C THR A 71 9.24 15.38 24.35
N GLU A 72 9.87 16.43 24.89
CA GLU A 72 9.34 17.81 24.90
C GLU A 72 9.22 18.48 23.51
N ASN A 73 9.83 17.91 22.47
CA ASN A 73 9.99 18.59 21.18
C ASN A 73 8.80 18.38 20.21
N ARG A 74 7.63 18.93 20.60
CA ARG A 74 6.34 18.75 19.89
C ARG A 74 6.31 19.27 18.45
N THR A 75 7.11 20.28 18.12
CA THR A 75 7.10 20.91 16.79
C THR A 75 7.68 20.01 15.71
N VAL A 76 8.80 19.34 16.01
CA VAL A 76 9.44 18.38 15.09
C VAL A 76 8.55 17.16 14.87
N LEU A 77 7.94 16.66 15.96
CA LEU A 77 7.02 15.53 15.91
C LEU A 77 5.79 15.82 15.03
N ASN A 78 5.22 17.02 15.13
CA ASN A 78 4.10 17.42 14.29
C ASN A 78 4.46 17.51 12.80
N LYS A 79 5.66 18.02 12.48
CA LYS A 79 6.14 18.08 11.08
C LYS A 79 6.37 16.67 10.51
N PHE A 80 7.02 15.79 11.29
CA PHE A 80 7.21 14.39 10.92
C PHE A 80 5.86 13.69 10.69
N PHE A 81 4.91 13.88 11.61
CA PHE A 81 3.59 13.27 11.51
C PHE A 81 2.81 13.76 10.27
N LEU A 82 2.88 15.05 9.96
CA LEU A 82 2.27 15.61 8.75
C LEU A 82 2.85 14.96 7.48
N LEU A 83 4.18 14.85 7.41
CA LEU A 83 4.86 14.23 6.27
C LEU A 83 4.45 12.75 6.11
N GLU A 84 4.39 12.01 7.21
CA GLU A 84 3.94 10.61 7.20
C GLU A 84 2.48 10.48 6.71
N CYS A 85 1.58 11.40 7.11
CA CYS A 85 0.21 11.42 6.61
C CYS A 85 0.13 11.71 5.11
N ILE A 86 0.92 12.67 4.62
CA ILE A 86 0.98 12.99 3.19
C ILE A 86 1.47 11.77 2.41
N PHE A 87 2.55 11.13 2.88
CA PHE A 87 3.11 9.95 2.24
C PHE A 87 2.13 8.77 2.21
N ALA A 88 1.45 8.50 3.34
CA ALA A 88 0.42 7.46 3.40
C ALA A 88 -0.76 7.75 2.45
N SER A 89 -1.15 9.02 2.32
CA SER A 89 -2.22 9.43 1.41
C SER A 89 -1.81 9.23 -0.05
N VAL A 90 -0.60 9.62 -0.43
CA VAL A 90 -0.07 9.39 -1.78
C VAL A 90 -0.03 7.90 -2.11
N ILE A 91 0.49 7.07 -1.21
CA ILE A 91 0.51 5.60 -1.38
C ILE A 91 -0.90 5.04 -1.56
N PHE A 92 -1.85 5.52 -0.77
CA PHE A 92 -3.23 5.10 -0.84
C PHE A 92 -3.86 5.44 -2.19
N PHE A 93 -3.75 6.70 -2.65
CA PHE A 93 -4.30 7.11 -3.93
C PHE A 93 -3.64 6.41 -5.11
N THR A 94 -2.31 6.28 -5.11
CA THR A 94 -1.59 5.51 -6.14
C THR A 94 -2.01 4.05 -6.13
N GLY A 95 -2.14 3.44 -4.94
CA GLY A 95 -2.63 2.07 -4.79
C GLY A 95 -4.06 1.91 -5.31
N LEU A 96 -4.93 2.90 -5.10
CA LEU A 96 -6.31 2.89 -5.57
C LEU A 96 -6.38 2.99 -7.10
N LEU A 97 -5.58 3.86 -7.72
CA LEU A 97 -5.48 3.97 -9.17
C LEU A 97 -4.98 2.66 -9.80
N LEU A 98 -3.91 2.08 -9.24
CA LEU A 98 -3.35 0.81 -9.73
C LEU A 98 -4.33 -0.34 -9.51
N PHE A 99 -4.99 -0.41 -8.36
CA PHE A 99 -6.02 -1.41 -8.08
C PHE A 99 -7.18 -1.30 -9.08
N SER A 100 -7.65 -0.09 -9.37
CA SER A 100 -8.71 0.13 -10.36
C SER A 100 -8.28 -0.33 -11.76
N ALA A 101 -7.06 0.00 -12.19
CA ALA A 101 -6.53 -0.42 -13.48
C ALA A 101 -6.37 -1.94 -13.56
N THR A 102 -5.87 -2.57 -12.49
CA THR A 102 -5.68 -4.01 -12.42
C THR A 102 -6.99 -4.79 -12.42
N VAL A 103 -7.99 -4.32 -11.67
CA VAL A 103 -9.34 -4.88 -11.69
C VAL A 103 -9.98 -4.73 -13.07
N SER A 104 -9.87 -3.55 -13.69
CA SER A 104 -10.38 -3.29 -15.04
C SER A 104 -9.86 -4.33 -16.03
N ARG A 105 -8.53 -4.50 -16.07
CA ARG A 105 -7.89 -5.40 -17.02
C ARG A 105 -8.15 -6.88 -16.71
N ALA A 106 -8.02 -7.30 -15.46
CA ALA A 106 -8.16 -8.71 -15.09
C ALA A 106 -9.61 -9.23 -15.22
N PHE A 107 -10.62 -8.43 -14.87
CA PHE A 107 -12.01 -8.88 -14.82
C PHE A 107 -12.84 -8.47 -16.03
N PHE A 108 -12.64 -7.27 -16.58
CA PHE A 108 -13.43 -6.76 -17.71
C PHE A 108 -12.80 -7.13 -19.05
N GLU A 109 -11.50 -6.90 -19.20
CA GLU A 109 -10.77 -7.27 -20.43
C GLU A 109 -10.40 -8.76 -20.44
N LYS A 110 -10.37 -9.42 -19.27
CA LYS A 110 -9.95 -10.82 -19.06
C LYS A 110 -8.55 -11.11 -19.62
N MET A 111 -7.71 -10.09 -19.61
CA MET A 111 -6.34 -10.18 -20.07
C MET A 111 -5.37 -10.26 -18.89
N PRO A 112 -4.19 -10.86 -19.07
CA PRO A 112 -3.07 -10.66 -18.16
C PRO A 112 -2.79 -9.17 -17.97
N ILE A 113 -2.37 -8.79 -16.77
CA ILE A 113 -2.14 -7.37 -16.44
C ILE A 113 -0.87 -6.85 -17.09
N PHE A 114 0.20 -7.64 -17.02
CA PHE A 114 1.45 -7.36 -17.69
C PHE A 114 1.61 -8.29 -18.89
N GLY A 115 1.56 -7.67 -20.07
CA GLY A 115 1.71 -8.22 -21.42
C GLY A 115 0.60 -7.74 -22.34
#